data_AF-A0A090N0Z1-F1
#
_entry.id   AF-A0A090N0Z1-F1
#
_cell.length_a   1.000
_cell.length_b   1.000
_cell.length_c   1.000
_cell.angle_alpha   90.00
_cell.angle_beta   90.00
_cell.angle_gamma   90.00
#
_symmetry.space_group_name_H-M   'P 1'
#
loop_
_entity.id
_entity.type
_entity.pdbx_description
1 polymer ?
#
loop_
_entity_poly.entity_id
_entity_poly.type
_entity_poly.pdbx_seq_one_letter_code
_entity_poly.pdbx_strand_id
1 'polypeptide(L)'
;MVHPAVLPGIDISNVPEATSAKVQNDGNIVASVTLIKISKNQGYLVINYLDENLNNKLVTLKDPSMPLEIGGDNTFELGDVVKNPIDKRSLRIYIQVHHHHPEQYLTQHLVNQLEEAVLGAFNLELKKNVTIDLYDSVADSVLRDYAGFIVGEKFLMEEVTFDSGKTKSILRNNIQGINSETTTENDLDSIIDFDDTLSNFSRSDFVKYLFKEGKMFHFKENEEVQGYIVGKGEQIYGIYAQKPIIAEALLAKYISMVPCRNVIIKCKIGTWEGLSSAIVKRRSIHRMHTRSCPTHIKWDKIFGVNVGMNLF
;
A
#
# COMPACT_ATOMS: atom_id res chain seq x y z
N MET A 1 -13.74 12.71 4.54
CA MET A 1 -13.60 11.70 3.49
C MET A 1 -12.38 10.87 3.82
N VAL A 2 -12.47 9.54 3.73
CA VAL A 2 -11.30 8.70 3.97
C VAL A 2 -10.45 8.72 2.70
N HIS A 3 -9.24 9.27 2.79
CA HIS A 3 -8.33 9.29 1.65
C HIS A 3 -7.50 8.02 1.68
N PRO A 4 -7.43 7.24 0.59
CA PRO A 4 -6.52 6.11 0.51
C PRO A 4 -5.10 6.59 0.75
N ALA A 5 -4.37 5.87 1.58
CA ALA A 5 -2.94 6.08 1.66
C ALA A 5 -2.33 5.47 0.39
N VAL A 6 -1.79 6.33 -0.47
CA VAL A 6 -1.14 5.93 -1.72
C VAL A 6 0.36 6.11 -1.62
N LEU A 7 1.12 5.51 -2.55
CA LEU A 7 2.53 5.83 -2.76
C LEU A 7 2.61 7.03 -3.71
N PRO A 8 2.76 8.27 -3.20
CA PRO A 8 2.84 9.44 -4.06
C PRO A 8 4.07 9.37 -4.98
N GLY A 9 3.86 9.70 -6.26
CA GLY A 9 4.94 9.73 -7.26
C GLY A 9 5.29 8.36 -7.88
N ILE A 10 4.54 7.30 -7.54
CA ILE A 10 4.57 6.01 -8.21
C ILE A 10 3.26 5.82 -8.97
N ASP A 11 3.36 5.44 -10.24
CA ASP A 11 2.21 4.95 -10.98
C ASP A 11 1.97 3.49 -10.60
N ILE A 12 0.91 3.27 -9.80
CA ILE A 12 0.60 1.98 -9.20
C ILE A 12 0.28 0.93 -10.25
N SER A 13 -0.18 1.31 -11.45
CA SER A 13 -0.39 0.34 -12.53
C SER A 13 0.90 -0.27 -13.09
N ASN A 14 2.05 0.37 -12.86
CA ASN A 14 3.35 -0.12 -13.33
C ASN A 14 4.07 -0.97 -12.28
N VAL A 15 3.49 -1.11 -11.09
CA VAL A 15 4.02 -2.00 -10.05
C VAL A 15 3.87 -3.46 -10.53
N PRO A 16 4.90 -4.31 -10.34
CA PRO A 16 4.80 -5.73 -10.68
C PRO A 16 3.56 -6.38 -10.04
N GLU A 17 2.88 -7.26 -10.79
CA GLU A 17 1.66 -7.96 -10.36
C GLU A 17 0.44 -7.05 -10.06
N ALA A 18 0.48 -5.78 -10.49
CA ALA A 18 -0.67 -4.89 -10.42
C ALA A 18 -1.72 -5.21 -11.48
N THR A 19 -3.00 -5.18 -11.09
CA THR A 19 -4.14 -5.20 -12.02
C THR A 19 -5.05 -4.03 -11.68
N SER A 20 -5.38 -3.21 -12.67
CA SER A 20 -6.18 -2.00 -12.46
C SER A 20 -7.56 -2.14 -13.09
N ALA A 21 -8.54 -1.56 -12.42
CA ALA A 21 -9.90 -1.43 -12.90
C ALA A 21 -10.38 0.02 -12.73
N LYS A 22 -11.01 0.54 -13.78
CA LYS A 22 -11.53 1.90 -13.86
C LYS A 22 -13.01 1.87 -14.18
N VAL A 23 -13.72 2.91 -13.75
CA VAL A 23 -15.08 3.20 -14.24
C VAL A 23 -15.06 4.54 -14.92
N GLN A 24 -15.62 4.61 -16.12
CA GLN A 24 -15.82 5.85 -16.86
C GLN A 24 -17.30 6.21 -16.96
N ASN A 25 -17.58 7.51 -17.03
CA ASN A 25 -18.90 8.06 -17.31
C ASN A 25 -18.75 9.07 -18.46
N ASP A 26 -19.32 8.76 -19.62
CA ASP A 26 -19.21 9.57 -20.85
C ASP A 26 -17.75 9.92 -21.21
N GLY A 27 -16.85 8.93 -21.07
CA GLY A 27 -15.42 9.06 -21.36
C GLY A 27 -14.57 9.70 -20.25
N ASN A 28 -15.17 10.14 -19.14
CA ASN A 28 -14.43 10.66 -17.99
C ASN A 28 -14.24 9.57 -16.94
N ILE A 29 -13.01 9.35 -16.46
CA ILE A 29 -12.76 8.41 -15.36
C ILE A 29 -13.38 8.97 -14.08
N VAL A 30 -14.28 8.20 -13.47
CA VAL A 30 -14.95 8.54 -12.21
C VAL A 30 -14.49 7.68 -11.03
N ALA A 31 -13.81 6.57 -11.30
CA ALA A 31 -13.13 5.78 -10.28
C ALA A 31 -11.97 4.98 -10.89
N SER A 32 -10.92 4.75 -10.11
CA SER A 32 -9.79 3.89 -10.46
C SER A 32 -9.27 3.21 -9.19
N VAL A 33 -9.18 1.88 -9.25
CA VAL A 33 -8.68 1.03 -8.17
C VAL A 33 -7.69 0.03 -8.76
N THR A 34 -6.62 -0.25 -8.03
CA THR A 34 -5.61 -1.24 -8.40
C THR A 34 -5.49 -2.27 -7.27
N LEU A 35 -5.42 -3.54 -7.65
CA LEU A 35 -5.08 -4.63 -6.76
C LEU A 35 -3.73 -5.20 -7.17
N ILE A 36 -2.78 -5.20 -6.25
CA ILE A 36 -1.47 -5.80 -6.47
C ILE A 36 -1.46 -7.17 -5.81
N LYS A 37 -1.15 -8.21 -6.60
CA LYS A 37 -1.08 -9.58 -6.09
C LYS A 37 0.22 -9.77 -5.30
N ILE A 38 0.08 -10.21 -4.06
CA ILE A 38 1.22 -10.50 -3.17
C ILE A 38 1.53 -12.00 -3.20
N SER A 39 0.49 -12.83 -3.10
CA SER A 39 0.59 -14.27 -3.18
C SER A 39 -0.69 -14.86 -3.74
N LYS A 40 -0.81 -16.19 -3.78
CA LYS A 40 -2.01 -16.86 -4.28
C LYS A 40 -3.33 -16.36 -3.65
N ASN A 41 -3.30 -16.01 -2.36
CA ASN A 41 -4.51 -15.60 -1.63
C ASN A 41 -4.36 -14.22 -0.95
N GLN A 42 -3.31 -13.46 -1.25
CA GLN A 42 -3.09 -12.15 -0.62
C GLN A 42 -2.93 -11.08 -1.68
N GLY A 43 -3.53 -9.92 -1.41
CA GLY A 43 -3.43 -8.76 -2.27
C GLY A 43 -3.35 -7.46 -1.47
N TYR A 44 -2.89 -6.42 -2.14
CA TYR A 44 -2.90 -5.07 -1.62
C TYR A 44 -3.70 -4.15 -2.54
N LEU A 45 -4.71 -3.49 -1.97
CA LEU A 45 -5.64 -2.64 -2.66
C LEU A 45 -5.23 -1.18 -2.55
N VAL A 46 -5.22 -0.48 -3.69
CA VAL A 46 -5.02 0.96 -3.79
C VAL A 46 -6.21 1.58 -4.50
N ILE A 47 -6.85 2.55 -3.84
CA ILE A 47 -7.84 3.40 -4.51
C ILE A 47 -7.05 4.59 -5.07
N ASN A 48 -6.88 4.63 -6.39
CA ASN A 48 -6.13 5.71 -7.04
C ASN A 48 -6.96 6.99 -7.15
N TYR A 49 -8.24 6.82 -7.47
CA TYR A 49 -9.17 7.91 -7.68
C TYR A 49 -10.61 7.48 -7.43
N LEU A 50 -11.42 8.36 -6.87
CA LEU A 50 -12.85 8.19 -6.70
C LEU A 50 -13.53 9.57 -6.72
N ASP A 51 -14.47 9.77 -7.65
CA ASP A 51 -15.28 10.98 -7.71
C ASP A 51 -16.10 11.14 -6.42
N GLU A 52 -15.97 12.29 -5.77
CA GLU A 52 -16.65 12.61 -4.52
C GLU A 52 -18.18 12.54 -4.63
N ASN A 53 -18.74 12.82 -5.81
CA ASN A 53 -20.18 12.78 -6.06
C ASN A 53 -20.73 11.34 -6.12
N LEU A 54 -19.87 10.38 -6.46
CA LEU A 54 -20.20 8.96 -6.55
C LEU A 54 -19.73 8.19 -5.31
N ASN A 55 -18.90 8.79 -4.46
CA ASN A 55 -18.50 8.18 -3.21
C ASN A 55 -19.73 7.85 -2.36
N ASN A 56 -19.77 6.62 -1.83
CA ASN A 56 -20.90 6.09 -1.07
C ASN A 56 -22.26 6.14 -1.81
N LYS A 57 -22.25 6.12 -3.15
CA LYS A 57 -23.46 5.92 -3.97
C LYS A 57 -23.52 4.49 -4.48
N LEU A 58 -24.75 3.97 -4.52
CA LEU A 58 -25.04 2.72 -5.22
C LEU A 58 -25.15 2.99 -6.71
N VAL A 59 -24.47 2.18 -7.50
CA VAL A 59 -24.42 2.28 -8.96
C VAL A 59 -24.57 0.91 -9.59
N THR A 60 -24.95 0.88 -10.87
CA THR A 60 -24.78 -0.29 -11.74
C THR A 60 -23.62 -0.04 -12.71
N LEU A 61 -23.08 -1.12 -13.27
CA LEU A 61 -22.17 -1.07 -14.41
C LEU A 61 -22.92 -1.62 -15.63
N LYS A 62 -22.63 -1.12 -16.84
CA LYS A 62 -23.34 -1.59 -18.05
C LYS A 62 -23.03 -3.06 -18.38
N ASP A 63 -21.77 -3.47 -18.21
CA ASP A 63 -21.30 -4.84 -18.48
C ASP A 63 -20.46 -5.40 -17.30
N PRO A 64 -21.08 -5.68 -16.13
CA PRO A 64 -20.36 -6.08 -14.91
C PRO A 64 -19.75 -7.48 -15.00
N SER A 65 -20.15 -8.30 -15.99
CA SER A 65 -19.60 -9.63 -16.21
C SER A 65 -18.43 -9.66 -17.18
N MET A 66 -17.96 -8.49 -17.64
CA MET A 66 -16.78 -8.42 -18.49
C MET A 66 -15.56 -8.93 -17.69
N PRO A 67 -14.89 -10.01 -18.13
CA PRO A 67 -13.76 -10.54 -17.41
C PRO A 67 -12.62 -9.51 -17.43
N LEU A 68 -12.00 -9.29 -16.27
CA LEU A 68 -10.80 -8.47 -16.17
C LEU A 68 -9.58 -9.21 -16.73
N GLU A 69 -8.79 -8.51 -17.52
CA GLU A 69 -7.45 -8.94 -17.91
C GLU A 69 -6.47 -8.67 -16.77
N ILE A 70 -5.85 -9.74 -16.26
CA ILE A 70 -4.81 -9.67 -15.22
C ILE A 70 -3.60 -8.94 -15.79
N GLY A 71 -3.10 -7.93 -15.07
CA GLY A 71 -2.02 -7.05 -15.57
C GLY A 71 -2.49 -5.97 -16.55
N GLY A 72 -3.78 -5.94 -16.91
CA GLY A 72 -4.37 -5.00 -17.85
C GLY A 72 -4.88 -3.70 -17.20
N ASP A 73 -5.18 -2.73 -18.07
CA ASP A 73 -5.90 -1.51 -17.73
C ASP A 73 -7.38 -1.67 -18.11
N ASN A 74 -8.15 -2.22 -17.17
CA ASN A 74 -9.54 -2.59 -17.43
C ASN A 74 -10.47 -1.40 -17.20
N THR A 75 -11.40 -1.15 -18.12
CA THR A 75 -12.35 -0.03 -18.02
C THR A 75 -13.77 -0.51 -18.15
N PHE A 76 -14.60 -0.19 -17.16
CA PHE A 76 -16.04 -0.38 -17.17
C PHE A 76 -16.76 0.93 -17.47
N GLU A 77 -17.95 0.81 -18.05
CA GLU A 77 -18.86 1.93 -18.27
C GLU A 77 -19.87 2.04 -17.11
N LEU A 78 -20.01 3.24 -16.55
CA LEU A 78 -21.01 3.52 -15.52
C LEU A 78 -22.42 3.31 -16.08
N GLY A 79 -23.24 2.58 -15.33
CA GLY A 79 -24.67 2.45 -15.58
C GLY A 79 -25.43 3.56 -14.85
N ASP A 80 -26.44 3.17 -14.08
CA ASP A 80 -27.31 4.10 -13.35
C ASP A 80 -26.79 4.38 -11.94
N VAL A 81 -26.97 5.63 -11.48
CA VAL A 81 -26.86 5.97 -10.06
C VAL A 81 -28.20 5.70 -9.39
N VAL A 82 -28.21 4.71 -8.48
CA VAL A 82 -29.43 4.20 -7.86
C VAL A 82 -29.89 5.13 -6.74
N LYS A 83 -31.04 5.77 -6.94
CA LYS A 83 -31.63 6.71 -5.96
C LYS A 83 -32.44 6.04 -4.86
N ASN A 84 -33.14 4.95 -5.20
CA ASN A 84 -34.05 4.25 -4.30
C ASN A 84 -33.67 2.77 -4.22
N PRO A 85 -32.68 2.41 -3.38
CA PRO A 85 -32.26 1.02 -3.25
C PRO A 85 -33.37 0.18 -2.60
N ILE A 86 -33.45 -1.07 -3.02
CA ILE A 86 -34.38 -2.05 -2.45
C ILE A 86 -33.94 -2.35 -1.01
N ASP A 87 -34.87 -2.31 -0.05
CA ASP A 87 -34.59 -2.75 1.32
C ASP A 87 -34.40 -4.28 1.36
N LYS A 88 -33.13 -4.69 1.27
CA LYS A 88 -32.73 -6.10 1.24
C LYS A 88 -33.23 -6.89 2.45
N ARG A 89 -33.44 -6.26 3.61
CA ARG A 89 -33.91 -6.95 4.83
C ARG A 89 -35.30 -7.56 4.69
N SER A 90 -36.09 -7.05 3.74
CA SER A 90 -37.45 -7.53 3.43
C SER A 90 -37.49 -8.69 2.43
N LEU A 91 -36.35 -9.01 1.80
CA LEU A 91 -36.26 -10.07 0.80
C LEU A 91 -36.14 -11.45 1.45
N ARG A 92 -36.28 -12.52 0.67
CA ARG A 92 -36.05 -13.89 1.17
C ARG A 92 -34.58 -14.06 1.54
N ILE A 93 -34.26 -14.80 2.60
CA ILE A 93 -32.88 -15.03 3.09
C ILE A 93 -31.93 -15.45 1.96
N TYR A 94 -32.38 -16.34 1.06
CA TYR A 94 -31.58 -16.74 -0.10
C TYR A 94 -31.15 -15.56 -0.98
N ILE A 95 -32.06 -14.60 -1.22
CA ILE A 95 -31.75 -13.39 -2.00
C ILE A 95 -30.85 -12.47 -1.19
N GLN A 96 -31.09 -12.32 0.11
CA GLN A 96 -30.26 -11.49 0.98
C GLN A 96 -28.79 -11.92 1.01
N VAL A 97 -28.54 -13.23 0.95
CA VAL A 97 -27.19 -13.79 1.18
C VAL A 97 -26.49 -14.21 -0.12
N HIS A 98 -27.22 -14.76 -1.10
CA HIS A 98 -26.61 -15.40 -2.27
C HIS A 98 -26.85 -14.67 -3.60
N HIS A 99 -27.79 -13.72 -3.64
CA HIS A 99 -28.07 -13.00 -4.87
C HIS A 99 -27.03 -11.89 -5.10
N HIS A 100 -26.35 -11.96 -6.24
CA HIS A 100 -25.47 -10.90 -6.69
C HIS A 100 -26.30 -9.77 -7.28
N HIS A 101 -26.54 -8.75 -6.47
CA HIS A 101 -27.28 -7.55 -6.90
C HIS A 101 -26.44 -6.75 -7.91
N PRO A 102 -27.03 -6.28 -9.02
CA PRO A 102 -26.36 -5.40 -9.96
C PRO A 102 -26.06 -4.04 -9.35
N GLU A 103 -26.88 -3.56 -8.41
CA GLU A 103 -26.60 -2.36 -7.63
C GLU A 103 -25.64 -2.64 -6.45
N GLN A 104 -24.46 -2.02 -6.51
CA GLN A 104 -23.44 -2.06 -5.46
C GLN A 104 -22.78 -0.69 -5.33
N TYR A 105 -22.03 -0.46 -4.26
CA TYR A 105 -21.23 0.76 -4.18
C TYR A 105 -20.13 0.72 -5.23
N LEU A 106 -19.76 1.87 -5.78
CA LEU A 106 -18.75 1.94 -6.84
C LEU A 106 -17.42 1.28 -6.44
N THR A 107 -16.94 1.56 -5.22
CA THR A 107 -15.74 0.92 -4.67
C THR A 107 -15.93 -0.58 -4.47
N GLN A 108 -17.12 -1.02 -4.01
CA GLN A 108 -17.43 -2.43 -3.82
C GLN A 108 -17.38 -3.19 -5.16
N HIS A 109 -17.97 -2.64 -6.22
CA HIS A 109 -17.89 -3.22 -7.58
C HIS A 109 -16.46 -3.46 -8.00
N LEU A 110 -15.61 -2.42 -7.94
CA LEU A 110 -14.22 -2.52 -8.37
C LEU A 110 -13.41 -3.51 -7.52
N VAL A 111 -13.60 -3.51 -6.20
CA VAL A 111 -12.92 -4.45 -5.30
C VAL A 111 -13.31 -5.89 -5.61
N ASN A 112 -14.61 -6.19 -5.70
CA ASN A 112 -15.09 -7.56 -5.96
C ASN A 112 -14.54 -8.10 -7.28
N GLN A 113 -14.60 -7.30 -8.35
CA GLN A 113 -14.09 -7.68 -9.66
C GLN A 113 -12.58 -7.96 -9.63
N LEU A 114 -11.81 -7.07 -9.02
CA LEU A 114 -10.36 -7.24 -8.89
C LEU A 114 -10.00 -8.46 -8.05
N GLU A 115 -10.67 -8.66 -6.91
CA GLU A 115 -10.42 -9.81 -6.04
C GLU A 115 -10.75 -11.15 -6.70
N GLU A 116 -11.81 -11.20 -7.51
CA GLU A 116 -12.17 -12.39 -8.26
C GLU A 116 -11.16 -12.67 -9.36
N ALA A 117 -10.77 -11.65 -10.14
CA ALA A 117 -9.84 -11.81 -11.24
C ALA A 117 -8.41 -12.17 -10.78
N VAL A 118 -7.89 -11.47 -9.77
CA VAL A 118 -6.48 -11.58 -9.36
C VAL A 118 -6.25 -12.76 -8.41
N LEU A 119 -7.17 -13.00 -7.47
CA LEU A 119 -7.05 -14.03 -6.43
C LEU A 119 -7.91 -15.27 -6.72
N GLY A 120 -8.73 -15.25 -7.77
CA GLY A 120 -9.57 -16.35 -8.23
C GLY A 120 -10.84 -16.56 -7.42
N ALA A 121 -11.83 -17.26 -7.96
CA ALA A 121 -13.09 -17.59 -7.26
C ALA A 121 -13.00 -18.84 -6.34
N PHE A 122 -11.88 -19.58 -6.37
CA PHE A 122 -11.80 -20.91 -5.75
C PHE A 122 -11.51 -20.87 -4.24
N ASN A 123 -12.33 -21.59 -3.46
CA ASN A 123 -12.30 -21.88 -2.00
C ASN A 123 -13.24 -21.07 -1.08
N LEU A 124 -14.57 -21.03 -1.30
CA LEU A 124 -15.54 -20.47 -0.34
C LEU A 124 -15.16 -19.08 0.23
N GLU A 125 -14.30 -18.32 -0.46
CA GLU A 125 -13.63 -17.09 -0.02
C GLU A 125 -12.82 -17.19 1.31
N LEU A 126 -12.77 -18.35 1.97
CA LEU A 126 -12.18 -18.57 3.29
C LEU A 126 -10.64 -18.52 3.32
N LYS A 127 -9.95 -17.95 2.33
CA LYS A 127 -8.48 -17.81 2.35
C LYS A 127 -7.97 -16.48 1.83
N LYS A 128 -8.80 -15.73 1.09
CA LYS A 128 -8.42 -14.41 0.58
C LYS A 128 -8.19 -13.44 1.73
N ASN A 129 -7.16 -12.64 1.60
CA ASN A 129 -6.85 -11.58 2.54
C ASN A 129 -6.27 -10.40 1.77
N VAL A 130 -7.08 -9.35 1.62
CA VAL A 130 -6.68 -8.12 0.94
C VAL A 130 -6.44 -7.06 1.99
N THR A 131 -5.37 -6.29 1.83
CA THR A 131 -5.02 -5.18 2.71
C THR A 131 -5.25 -3.85 2.01
N ILE A 132 -5.69 -2.84 2.75
CA ILE A 132 -5.74 -1.45 2.32
C ILE A 132 -5.19 -0.55 3.44
N ASP A 133 -4.57 0.56 3.07
CA ASP A 133 -4.15 1.60 4.01
C ASP A 133 -4.96 2.87 3.76
N LEU A 134 -5.48 3.48 4.83
CA LEU A 134 -6.40 4.60 4.79
C LEU A 134 -5.91 5.73 5.69
N TYR A 135 -5.91 6.97 5.22
CA TYR A 135 -5.60 8.12 6.06
C TYR A 135 -6.78 8.50 6.96
N ASP A 136 -6.45 9.00 8.15
CA ASP A 136 -7.32 9.72 9.09
C ASP A 136 -8.48 8.92 9.74
N SER A 137 -9.07 7.92 9.06
CA SER A 137 -10.18 7.15 9.63
C SER A 137 -10.40 5.78 9.00
N VAL A 138 -10.81 4.81 9.85
CA VAL A 138 -11.35 3.49 9.45
C VAL A 138 -12.86 3.49 9.24
N ALA A 139 -13.53 4.63 9.45
CA ALA A 139 -14.99 4.71 9.48
C ALA A 139 -15.65 4.73 8.09
N ASP A 140 -14.94 4.31 7.04
CA ASP A 140 -15.55 4.14 5.73
C ASP A 140 -16.46 2.90 5.77
N SER A 141 -17.76 3.15 5.88
CA SER A 141 -18.77 2.08 5.96
C SER A 141 -18.83 1.24 4.70
N VAL A 142 -18.50 1.80 3.52
CA VAL A 142 -18.49 1.02 2.29
C VAL A 142 -17.35 0.01 2.32
N LEU A 143 -16.15 0.44 2.66
CA LEU A 143 -15.00 -0.47 2.77
C LEU A 143 -15.21 -1.53 3.86
N ARG A 144 -15.70 -1.13 5.03
CA ARG A 144 -15.91 -2.05 6.16
C ARG A 144 -17.09 -3.01 5.94
N ASP A 145 -18.27 -2.47 5.67
CA ASP A 145 -19.53 -3.24 5.71
C ASP A 145 -19.85 -3.92 4.38
N TYR A 146 -19.31 -3.44 3.26
CA TYR A 146 -19.66 -3.91 1.91
C TYR A 146 -18.49 -4.49 1.13
N ALA A 147 -17.27 -3.96 1.28
CA ALA A 147 -16.06 -4.52 0.67
C ALA A 147 -15.25 -5.42 1.63
N GLY A 148 -15.73 -5.60 2.87
CA GLY A 148 -15.22 -6.63 3.79
C GLY A 148 -13.95 -6.28 4.57
N PHE A 149 -13.44 -5.04 4.54
CA PHE A 149 -12.25 -4.62 5.30
C PHE A 149 -12.57 -4.43 6.79
N ILE A 150 -12.75 -5.54 7.51
CA ILE A 150 -13.25 -5.55 8.89
C ILE A 150 -12.16 -5.75 9.94
N VAL A 151 -10.94 -6.14 9.56
CA VAL A 151 -9.85 -6.42 10.50
C VAL A 151 -8.85 -5.28 10.49
N GLY A 152 -8.71 -4.57 11.61
CA GLY A 152 -7.65 -3.57 11.78
C GLY A 152 -6.30 -4.19 12.12
N GLU A 153 -5.22 -3.53 11.71
CA GLU A 153 -3.86 -3.90 12.11
C GLU A 153 -3.63 -3.78 13.63
N LYS A 154 -2.71 -4.57 14.16
CA LYS A 154 -2.40 -4.65 15.60
C LYS A 154 -1.63 -3.45 16.15
N PHE A 155 -1.11 -2.60 15.27
CA PHE A 155 -0.35 -1.41 15.61
C PHE A 155 -0.84 -0.22 14.79
N LEU A 156 -0.58 0.98 15.31
CA LEU A 156 -0.91 2.22 14.62
C LEU A 156 0.24 2.63 13.70
N MET A 157 -0.12 3.14 12.52
CA MET A 157 0.81 3.66 11.54
C MET A 157 0.61 5.16 11.37
N GLU A 158 1.65 5.84 10.90
CA GLU A 158 1.62 7.26 10.59
C GLU A 158 2.48 7.58 9.36
N GLU A 159 2.10 8.62 8.66
CA GLU A 159 2.97 9.35 7.74
C GLU A 159 3.56 10.54 8.48
N VAL A 160 4.88 10.65 8.47
CA VAL A 160 5.63 11.71 9.14
C VAL A 160 6.46 12.46 8.13
N THR A 161 6.30 13.77 8.11
CA THR A 161 7.16 14.69 7.35
C THR A 161 8.21 15.25 8.29
N PHE A 162 9.48 15.02 7.99
CA PHE A 162 10.61 15.55 8.74
C PHE A 162 11.32 16.66 7.96
N ASP A 163 11.79 17.68 8.66
CA ASP A 163 12.73 18.66 8.12
C ASP A 163 14.10 17.99 7.91
N SER A 164 14.58 17.99 6.68
CA SER A 164 15.81 17.29 6.29
C SER A 164 17.05 17.83 6.99
N GLY A 165 17.13 19.15 7.19
CA GLY A 165 18.28 19.80 7.82
C GLY A 165 18.40 19.45 9.30
N LYS A 166 17.30 19.57 10.04
CA LYS A 166 17.22 19.17 11.46
C LYS A 166 17.47 17.68 11.64
N THR A 167 16.83 16.86 10.81
CA THR A 167 16.99 15.39 10.85
C THR A 167 18.46 15.01 10.67
N LYS A 168 19.12 15.54 9.64
CA LYS A 168 20.55 15.31 9.40
C LYS A 168 21.42 15.76 10.57
N SER A 169 21.08 16.89 11.20
CA SER A 169 21.81 17.39 12.37
C SER A 169 21.69 16.46 13.58
N ILE A 170 20.49 15.91 13.83
CA ILE A 170 20.26 14.98 14.94
C ILE A 170 21.00 13.66 14.70
N LEU A 171 20.83 13.09 13.50
CA LEU A 171 21.39 11.77 13.16
C LEU A 171 22.93 11.75 13.13
N ARG A 172 23.57 12.87 12.75
CA ARG A 172 25.05 12.98 12.65
C ARG A 172 25.78 12.56 13.93
N ASN A 173 25.21 12.80 15.10
CA ASN A 173 25.83 12.48 16.37
C ASN A 173 25.74 10.98 16.71
N ASN A 174 24.75 10.28 16.16
CA ASN A 174 24.46 8.89 16.49
C ASN A 174 25.24 7.89 15.60
N ILE A 175 25.48 8.25 14.34
CA ILE A 175 25.88 7.28 13.30
C ILE A 175 27.39 7.20 13.02
N GLN A 176 28.24 7.58 13.99
CA GLN A 176 29.70 7.57 13.77
C GLN A 176 30.20 6.16 13.42
N GLY A 177 30.95 6.06 12.31
CA GLY A 177 31.55 4.81 11.85
C GLY A 177 30.63 3.90 11.01
N ILE A 178 29.38 4.30 10.77
CA ILE A 178 28.45 3.55 9.90
C ILE A 178 28.41 4.20 8.52
N ASN A 179 28.98 3.52 7.53
CA ASN A 179 29.05 4.02 6.16
C ASN A 179 28.09 3.25 5.25
N SER A 180 27.02 3.91 4.81
CA SER A 180 26.13 3.38 3.78
C SER A 180 26.63 3.70 2.37
N GLU A 181 26.44 2.74 1.47
CA GLU A 181 26.89 2.76 0.08
C GLU A 181 25.74 3.04 -0.87
N THR A 182 26.06 3.56 -2.05
CA THR A 182 25.07 3.68 -3.15
C THR A 182 24.89 2.30 -3.77
N THR A 183 23.66 1.84 -3.88
CA THR A 183 23.36 0.54 -4.48
C THR A 183 23.63 0.57 -5.99
N THR A 184 24.29 -0.47 -6.50
CA THR A 184 24.48 -0.75 -7.92
C THR A 184 23.74 -2.02 -8.33
N GLU A 185 23.69 -2.34 -9.63
CA GLU A 185 23.07 -3.58 -10.10
C GLU A 185 23.72 -4.83 -9.50
N ASN A 186 25.03 -4.80 -9.25
CA ASN A 186 25.77 -5.93 -8.66
C ASN A 186 25.39 -6.20 -7.19
N ASP A 187 24.76 -5.25 -6.51
CA ASP A 187 24.36 -5.39 -5.11
C ASP A 187 22.92 -5.92 -4.97
N LEU A 188 22.15 -5.95 -6.06
CA LEU A 188 20.71 -6.22 -6.00
C LEU A 188 20.38 -7.61 -5.47
N ASP A 189 21.12 -8.63 -5.89
CA ASP A 189 20.86 -10.00 -5.44
C ASP A 189 21.05 -10.10 -3.92
N SER A 190 22.11 -9.52 -3.35
CA SER A 190 22.33 -9.49 -1.89
C SER A 190 21.30 -8.65 -1.14
N ILE A 191 20.77 -7.59 -1.75
CA ILE A 191 19.66 -6.82 -1.17
C ILE A 191 18.38 -7.64 -1.16
N ILE A 192 18.09 -8.37 -2.24
CA ILE A 192 16.93 -9.28 -2.34
C ILE A 192 17.08 -10.40 -1.32
N ASP A 193 18.26 -11.01 -1.17
CA ASP A 193 18.51 -12.04 -0.17
C ASP A 193 18.24 -11.54 1.26
N PHE A 194 18.69 -10.32 1.59
CA PHE A 194 18.36 -9.68 2.86
C PHE A 194 16.85 -9.42 3.00
N ASP A 195 16.23 -8.94 1.93
CA ASP A 195 14.82 -8.59 1.89
C ASP A 195 13.89 -9.78 2.09
N ASP A 196 14.22 -10.91 1.47
CA ASP A 196 13.53 -12.20 1.61
C ASP A 196 13.62 -12.74 3.06
N THR A 197 14.50 -12.19 3.90
CA THR A 197 14.52 -12.52 5.33
C THR A 197 13.47 -11.76 6.15
N LEU A 198 12.85 -10.72 5.62
CA LEU A 198 11.96 -9.80 6.36
C LEU A 198 10.52 -10.31 6.44
N SER A 199 10.11 -11.13 5.48
CA SER A 199 8.77 -11.70 5.37
C SER A 199 8.86 -13.16 4.83
N ASN A 200 7.72 -13.84 4.67
CA ASN A 200 7.64 -15.14 4.00
C ASN A 200 7.24 -15.05 2.52
N PHE A 201 7.15 -13.84 1.95
CA PHE A 201 6.81 -13.65 0.54
C PHE A 201 8.05 -13.17 -0.22
N SER A 202 8.08 -13.49 -1.52
CA SER A 202 9.18 -13.08 -2.38
C SER A 202 8.85 -11.71 -2.97
N ARG A 203 9.75 -10.74 -2.74
CA ARG A 203 9.60 -9.36 -3.22
C ARG A 203 10.55 -9.00 -4.35
N SER A 204 11.25 -9.97 -4.91
CA SER A 204 12.43 -9.73 -5.74
C SER A 204 12.12 -8.79 -6.92
N ASP A 205 11.01 -8.99 -7.62
CA ASP A 205 10.62 -8.13 -8.75
C ASP A 205 10.24 -6.72 -8.32
N PHE A 206 9.64 -6.58 -7.14
CA PHE A 206 9.30 -5.29 -6.59
C PHE A 206 10.53 -4.52 -6.07
N VAL A 207 11.49 -5.19 -5.45
CA VAL A 207 12.78 -4.58 -5.07
C VAL A 207 13.51 -4.08 -6.32
N LYS A 208 13.54 -4.88 -7.40
CA LYS A 208 14.10 -4.47 -8.71
C LYS A 208 13.36 -3.28 -9.30
N TYR A 209 12.04 -3.24 -9.20
CA TYR A 209 11.23 -2.09 -9.61
C TYR A 209 11.59 -0.83 -8.83
N LEU A 210 11.67 -0.91 -7.49
CA LEU A 210 12.03 0.21 -6.63
C LEU A 210 13.44 0.73 -6.90
N PHE A 211 14.39 -0.16 -7.21
CA PHE A 211 15.74 0.22 -7.62
C PHE A 211 15.75 1.04 -8.92
N LYS A 212 14.93 0.66 -9.91
CA LYS A 212 14.82 1.38 -11.18
C LYS A 212 14.14 2.74 -11.01
N GLU A 213 13.11 2.82 -10.18
CA GLU A 213 12.28 4.02 -10.02
C GLU A 213 12.81 5.04 -9.01
N GLY A 214 13.73 4.62 -8.14
CA GLY A 214 14.16 5.38 -6.97
C GLY A 214 15.67 5.48 -6.82
N LYS A 215 16.09 6.19 -5.77
CA LYS A 215 17.46 6.17 -5.28
C LYS A 215 17.56 5.20 -4.13
N MET A 216 18.45 4.22 -4.25
CA MET A 216 18.65 3.17 -3.27
C MET A 216 20.06 3.24 -2.66
N PHE A 217 20.14 3.05 -1.35
CA PHE A 217 21.38 2.93 -0.60
C PHE A 217 21.30 1.71 0.31
N HIS A 218 22.43 1.11 0.63
CA HIS A 218 22.50 -0.06 1.49
C HIS A 218 23.68 0.02 2.46
N PHE A 219 23.68 -0.86 3.46
CA PHE A 219 24.77 -1.00 4.42
C PHE A 219 25.19 -2.47 4.52
N LYS A 220 26.50 -2.71 4.50
CA LYS A 220 27.11 -4.04 4.65
C LYS A 220 27.89 -4.15 5.97
N GLU A 221 27.78 -5.29 6.62
CA GLU A 221 28.63 -5.70 7.75
C GLU A 221 29.20 -7.08 7.39
N ASN A 222 30.53 -7.21 7.33
CA ASN A 222 31.22 -8.44 6.89
C ASN A 222 30.76 -8.93 5.50
N GLU A 223 30.67 -8.02 4.51
CA GLU A 223 30.18 -8.28 3.14
C GLU A 223 28.70 -8.67 3.02
N GLU A 224 27.97 -8.81 4.12
CA GLU A 224 26.53 -9.12 4.10
C GLU A 224 25.68 -7.85 4.23
N VAL A 225 24.64 -7.73 3.41
CA VAL A 225 23.68 -6.62 3.51
C VAL A 225 22.90 -6.73 4.82
N GLN A 226 22.98 -5.68 5.65
CA GLN A 226 22.25 -5.59 6.93
C GLN A 226 21.10 -4.56 6.89
N GLY A 227 20.91 -3.87 5.76
CA GLY A 227 19.83 -2.93 5.58
C GLY A 227 19.91 -2.14 4.29
N TYR A 228 18.78 -1.62 3.85
CA TYR A 228 18.67 -0.75 2.69
C TYR A 228 17.56 0.31 2.85
N ILE A 229 17.70 1.40 2.11
CA ILE A 229 16.71 2.47 1.98
C ILE A 229 16.46 2.73 0.51
N VAL A 230 15.22 3.03 0.18
CA VAL A 230 14.83 3.46 -1.16
C VAL A 230 13.78 4.56 -1.11
N GLY A 231 13.91 5.55 -1.98
CA GLY A 231 12.96 6.65 -2.09
C GLY A 231 13.17 7.49 -3.34
N LYS A 232 12.23 8.40 -3.62
CA LYS A 232 12.27 9.35 -4.75
C LYS A 232 11.93 10.75 -4.27
N GLY A 233 12.88 11.67 -4.39
CA GLY A 233 12.70 13.06 -3.94
C GLY A 233 12.46 13.13 -2.43
N GLU A 234 11.31 13.67 -2.03
CA GLU A 234 10.93 13.76 -0.60
C GLU A 234 10.36 12.44 -0.07
N GLN A 235 9.95 11.50 -0.93
CA GLN A 235 9.20 10.31 -0.52
C GLN A 235 10.15 9.14 -0.27
N ILE A 236 10.11 8.60 0.95
CA ILE A 236 10.78 7.35 1.27
C ILE A 236 9.80 6.20 1.06
N TYR A 237 10.20 5.26 0.20
CA TYR A 237 9.39 4.08 -0.11
C TYR A 237 9.69 2.93 0.83
N GLY A 238 10.89 2.84 1.41
CA GLY A 238 11.19 1.81 2.40
C GLY A 238 12.51 2.07 3.13
N ILE A 239 12.55 1.71 4.41
CA ILE A 239 13.77 1.65 5.21
C ILE A 239 13.74 0.34 5.99
N TYR A 240 14.67 -0.55 5.67
CA TYR A 240 14.76 -1.87 6.26
C TYR A 240 16.15 -2.08 6.82
N ALA A 241 16.27 -2.59 8.04
CA ALA A 241 17.56 -2.76 8.69
C ALA A 241 17.51 -3.77 9.83
N GLN A 242 18.62 -4.44 10.12
CA GLN A 242 18.73 -5.32 11.29
C GLN A 242 18.71 -4.58 12.62
N LYS A 243 19.17 -3.32 12.64
CA LYS A 243 19.36 -2.51 13.85
C LYS A 243 18.85 -1.08 13.60
N PRO A 244 18.25 -0.41 14.61
CA PRO A 244 17.80 0.98 14.48
C PRO A 244 18.89 1.94 14.01
N ILE A 245 20.12 1.76 14.51
CA ILE A 245 21.25 2.62 14.15
C ILE A 245 21.63 2.54 12.66
N ILE A 246 21.40 1.39 12.02
CA ILE A 246 21.61 1.21 10.58
C ILE A 246 20.53 1.97 9.80
N ALA A 247 19.27 1.90 10.25
CA ALA A 247 18.18 2.68 9.64
C ALA A 247 18.42 4.19 9.75
N GLU A 248 18.91 4.67 10.89
CA GLU A 248 19.34 6.06 11.10
C GLU A 248 20.45 6.47 10.11
N ALA A 249 21.47 5.63 9.93
CA ALA A 249 22.56 5.89 9.00
C ALA A 249 22.08 5.94 7.54
N LEU A 250 21.21 5.00 7.16
CA LEU A 250 20.60 4.96 5.82
C LEU A 250 19.76 6.21 5.55
N LEU A 251 18.95 6.66 6.50
CA LEU A 251 18.16 7.88 6.38
C LEU A 251 19.07 9.13 6.24
N ALA A 252 20.11 9.23 7.06
CA ALA A 252 21.08 10.32 6.97
C ALA A 252 21.84 10.33 5.63
N LYS A 253 22.19 9.15 5.11
CA LYS A 253 22.78 8.98 3.78
C LYS A 253 21.83 9.47 2.70
N TYR A 254 20.57 9.04 2.72
CA TYR A 254 19.57 9.44 1.75
C TYR A 254 19.40 10.96 1.70
N ILE A 255 19.16 11.59 2.86
CA ILE A 255 19.02 13.06 2.97
C ILE A 255 20.27 13.80 2.46
N SER A 256 21.45 13.22 2.64
CA SER A 256 22.70 13.83 2.19
C SER A 256 22.92 13.75 0.68
N MET A 257 22.39 12.70 0.04
CA MET A 257 22.56 12.44 -1.40
C MET A 257 21.37 12.91 -2.24
N VAL A 258 20.21 13.12 -1.61
CA VAL A 258 18.96 13.53 -2.24
C VAL A 258 18.56 14.89 -1.66
N PRO A 259 18.87 16.01 -2.36
CA PRO A 259 18.55 17.32 -1.86
C PRO A 259 17.03 17.52 -1.85
N CYS A 260 16.46 17.52 -0.65
CA CYS A 260 15.05 17.75 -0.38
C CYS A 260 14.92 18.58 0.90
N ARG A 261 13.92 19.46 0.96
CA ARG A 261 13.66 20.25 2.18
C ARG A 261 13.09 19.37 3.27
N ASN A 262 12.21 18.45 2.89
CA ASN A 262 11.61 17.49 3.78
C ASN A 262 11.79 16.07 3.27
N VAL A 263 11.75 15.11 4.19
CA VAL A 263 11.55 13.69 3.88
C VAL A 263 10.26 13.21 4.50
N ILE A 264 9.51 12.41 3.76
CA ILE A 264 8.21 11.88 4.13
C ILE A 264 8.39 10.36 4.27
N ILE A 265 8.16 9.88 5.48
CA ILE A 265 8.32 8.48 5.85
C ILE A 265 6.99 8.02 6.41
N LYS A 266 6.52 6.88 5.92
CA LYS A 266 5.41 6.18 6.56
C LYS A 266 6.03 5.14 7.50
N CYS A 267 5.54 4.99 8.72
CA CYS A 267 6.11 4.06 9.71
C CYS A 267 5.09 3.68 10.78
N LYS A 268 5.46 2.74 11.65
CA LYS A 268 4.73 2.52 12.90
C LYS A 268 4.91 3.74 13.81
N ILE A 269 3.89 4.08 14.59
CA ILE A 269 4.02 5.12 15.63
C ILE A 269 5.13 4.71 16.59
N GLY A 270 6.03 5.66 16.87
CA GLY A 270 7.14 5.47 17.79
C GLY A 270 8.46 5.00 17.14
N THR A 271 8.46 4.69 15.84
CA THR A 271 9.69 4.22 15.15
C THR A 271 10.81 5.27 15.17
N TRP A 272 10.48 6.55 15.09
CA TRP A 272 11.45 7.66 14.96
C TRP A 272 11.32 8.68 16.12
N GLU A 273 11.11 8.22 17.35
CA GLU A 273 10.94 9.11 18.52
C GLU A 273 12.12 10.07 18.74
N GLY A 274 13.34 9.61 18.47
CA GLY A 274 14.56 10.42 18.53
C GLY A 274 14.58 11.61 17.56
N LEU A 275 13.69 11.62 16.56
CA LEU A 275 13.56 12.69 15.57
C LEU A 275 12.35 13.60 15.81
N SER A 276 11.68 13.49 16.96
CA SER A 276 10.45 14.22 17.27
C SER A 276 10.54 15.75 17.06
N SER A 277 11.69 16.37 17.37
CA SER A 277 11.92 17.81 17.18
C SER A 277 12.13 18.25 15.72
N ALA A 278 12.37 17.29 14.81
CA ALA A 278 12.49 17.52 13.37
C ALA A 278 11.16 17.33 12.62
N ILE A 279 10.10 16.91 13.31
CA ILE A 279 8.80 16.65 12.68
C ILE A 279 8.10 17.96 12.32
N VAL A 280 7.69 18.05 11.06
CA VAL A 280 6.94 19.17 10.49
C VAL A 280 5.44 18.84 10.42
N LYS A 281 5.11 17.59 10.09
CA LYS A 281 3.72 17.14 9.94
C LYS A 281 3.60 15.66 10.30
N ARG A 282 2.45 15.27 10.84
CA ARG A 282 2.01 13.88 11.03
C ARG A 282 0.62 13.67 10.47
N ARG A 283 0.35 12.46 10.00
CA ARG A 283 -0.99 12.02 9.58
C ARG A 283 -1.16 10.55 9.92
N SER A 284 -2.28 10.17 10.53
CA SER A 284 -2.52 8.76 10.89
C SER A 284 -2.80 7.93 9.64
N ILE A 285 -2.29 6.69 9.65
CA ILE A 285 -2.59 5.66 8.67
C ILE A 285 -3.25 4.49 9.39
N HIS A 286 -4.38 4.05 8.85
CA HIS A 286 -5.11 2.91 9.32
C HIS A 286 -5.02 1.79 8.28
N ARG A 287 -4.29 0.74 8.66
CA ARG A 287 -4.21 -0.49 7.89
C ARG A 287 -5.38 -1.40 8.22
N MET A 288 -6.11 -1.81 7.20
CA MET A 288 -7.27 -2.69 7.30
C MET A 288 -7.08 -3.91 6.39
N HIS A 289 -7.65 -5.03 6.81
CA HIS A 289 -7.60 -6.29 6.09
C HIS A 289 -9.00 -6.87 5.95
N THR A 290 -9.23 -7.63 4.88
CA THR A 290 -10.50 -8.33 4.71
C THR A 290 -10.66 -9.51 5.68
N ARG A 291 -9.55 -10.09 6.16
CA ARG A 291 -9.62 -11.31 6.96
C ARG A 291 -8.71 -11.43 8.16
N SER A 292 -7.42 -11.11 8.03
CA SER A 292 -6.46 -11.30 9.11
C SER A 292 -5.25 -10.40 8.95
N CYS A 293 -4.67 -9.96 10.06
CA CYS A 293 -3.35 -9.33 10.03
C CYS A 293 -2.31 -10.35 9.53
N PRO A 294 -1.49 -10.01 8.51
CA PRO A 294 -0.42 -10.87 8.04
C PRO A 294 0.53 -11.26 9.17
N THR A 295 0.78 -12.56 9.31
CA THR A 295 1.74 -13.12 10.25
C THR A 295 3.07 -13.35 9.53
N HIS A 296 4.18 -13.36 10.27
CA HIS A 296 5.56 -13.58 9.75
C HIS A 296 6.25 -12.38 9.08
N ILE A 297 5.85 -11.15 9.41
CA ILE A 297 6.60 -9.96 9.04
C ILE A 297 7.44 -9.52 10.23
N LYS A 298 8.75 -9.32 10.01
CA LYS A 298 9.70 -8.84 11.01
C LYS A 298 9.59 -7.31 11.17
N TRP A 299 8.47 -6.86 11.74
CA TRP A 299 8.15 -5.44 11.94
C TRP A 299 9.22 -4.67 12.74
N ASP A 300 10.01 -5.35 13.57
CA ASP A 300 11.15 -4.81 14.30
C ASP A 300 12.33 -4.40 13.39
N LYS A 301 12.32 -4.84 12.12
CA LYS A 301 13.34 -4.52 11.11
C LYS A 301 12.85 -3.55 10.03
N ILE A 302 11.61 -3.07 10.15
CA ILE A 302 10.97 -2.17 9.18
C ILE A 302 10.81 -0.79 9.81
N PHE A 303 11.66 0.14 9.39
CA PHE A 303 11.71 1.51 9.92
C PHE A 303 10.99 2.53 9.03
N GLY A 304 10.79 2.18 7.76
CA GLY A 304 10.00 2.94 6.81
C GLY A 304 9.20 1.96 5.97
N VAL A 305 7.88 2.16 5.93
CA VAL A 305 6.94 1.32 5.21
C VAL A 305 6.60 1.93 3.86
N ASN A 306 6.64 1.14 2.80
CA ASN A 306 5.78 1.39 1.64
C ASN A 306 4.36 1.00 2.04
N VAL A 307 3.44 1.94 1.95
CA VAL A 307 2.03 1.64 2.17
C VAL A 307 1.61 0.47 1.26
N GLY A 308 1.11 -0.59 1.91
CA GLY A 308 0.79 -1.90 1.36
C GLY A 308 1.88 -2.87 0.96
N MET A 309 3.07 -2.39 0.59
CA MET A 309 4.05 -3.23 -0.11
C MET A 309 5.13 -3.85 0.78
N ASN A 310 4.98 -3.73 2.12
CA ASN A 310 5.77 -4.48 3.11
C ASN A 310 5.10 -5.81 3.49
N LEU A 311 3.93 -6.06 2.91
CA LEU A 311 3.22 -7.34 3.07
C LEU A 311 3.66 -8.37 2.04
N PHE A 312 4.49 -7.95 1.09
CA PHE A 312 5.37 -8.88 0.40
C PHE A 312 6.55 -9.22 1.32
#